data_AF-A0A423XIA4-F1
#
_entry.id   AF-A0A423XIA4-F1
#
_cell.length_a   1.000
_cell.length_b   1.000
_cell.length_c   1.000
_cell.angle_alpha   90.00
_cell.angle_beta   90.00
_cell.angle_gamma   90.00
#
_symmetry.space_group_name_H-M   'P 1'
#
loop_
_entity.id
_entity.type
_entity.pdbx_description
1 polymer ?
#
loop_
_entity_poly.entity_id
_entity_poly.type
_entity_poly.pdbx_seq_one_letter_code
_entity_poly.pdbx_strand_id
1 'polypeptide(L)'
;MVLVRLDDRHPPNRTLRGHKLLVVLPSWKPSKEDLDAVHAQFPDLEVITGGIKDITKEQWKDVTVLLTGYGRETLPKKEDVPKLEYIQLSSAGANAVVTDPLFTDTDVAFCTANGVHGPQISEWIIATFLSFQHHLPAYLEKQKLGKWERLTDPTYDAVKQRVGILGYGAIGRQTARVATALGLDVHAYTLHERKTPESKRDDTYTPEGLGDPEGIFPAKWFYGESKEELHEFLGSDLDLLVVALPLTAKTTGLLSAPEFKVLSKKKTYVSNIARGPIINTDDLIEALNTGLIRGAALDVTDPEPLTDGHPLWSAKNVIVTPHISGASTRYFDRVWAILNLNLQRLSEGKELTNRVNKKEGY
;
A
#
# COMPACT_ATOMS: atom_id res chain seq x y z
N MET A 1 -20.57 -1.23 -25.59
CA MET A 1 -19.31 -1.19 -26.36
C MET A 1 -18.63 -2.52 -26.14
N VAL A 2 -18.35 -3.26 -27.22
CA VAL A 2 -17.89 -4.66 -27.21
C VAL A 2 -16.56 -4.77 -26.47
N LEU A 3 -16.47 -5.65 -25.46
CA LEU A 3 -15.19 -6.06 -24.86
C LEU A 3 -14.37 -6.76 -25.95
N VAL A 4 -13.40 -6.03 -26.51
CA VAL A 4 -12.30 -6.64 -27.26
C VAL A 4 -11.50 -7.42 -26.22
N ARG A 5 -11.44 -8.75 -26.37
CA ARG A 5 -10.50 -9.58 -25.59
C ARG A 5 -9.10 -9.04 -25.86
N LEU A 6 -8.49 -8.46 -24.84
CA LEU A 6 -7.09 -8.09 -24.88
C LEU A 6 -6.30 -9.40 -24.82
N ASP A 7 -5.56 -9.63 -25.90
CA ASP A 7 -4.36 -10.46 -26.03
C ASP A 7 -4.47 -11.95 -26.44
N ASP A 8 -4.26 -12.22 -27.73
CA ASP A 8 -3.94 -13.56 -28.28
C ASP A 8 -2.45 -13.92 -28.12
N ARG A 9 -1.63 -13.11 -27.41
CA ARG A 9 -0.16 -13.32 -27.33
C ARG A 9 0.26 -14.57 -26.55
N HIS A 10 -0.58 -15.12 -25.67
CA HIS A 10 -0.24 -16.26 -24.83
C HIS A 10 -1.37 -17.30 -24.80
N PRO A 11 -1.37 -18.32 -25.68
CA PRO A 11 -2.30 -19.42 -25.54
C PRO A 11 -2.10 -20.12 -24.18
N PRO A 12 -3.15 -20.70 -23.58
CA PRO A 12 -3.03 -21.37 -22.29
C PRO A 12 -1.89 -22.40 -22.28
N ASN A 13 -0.91 -22.20 -21.39
CA ASN A 13 0.24 -23.07 -21.19
C ASN A 13 0.23 -23.58 -19.74
N ARG A 14 -0.60 -24.58 -19.46
CA ARG A 14 -0.94 -25.02 -18.10
C ARG A 14 0.25 -25.50 -17.27
N THR A 15 1.32 -25.99 -17.91
CA THR A 15 2.53 -26.45 -17.22
C THR A 15 3.66 -25.42 -17.22
N LEU A 16 3.45 -24.26 -17.87
CA LEU A 16 4.46 -23.23 -18.16
C LEU A 16 5.70 -23.77 -18.90
N ARG A 17 5.48 -24.71 -19.83
CA ARG A 17 6.56 -25.27 -20.65
C ARG A 17 7.31 -24.19 -21.42
N GLY A 18 8.63 -24.22 -21.32
CA GLY A 18 9.53 -23.28 -22.01
C GLY A 18 9.75 -21.96 -21.27
N HIS A 19 9.03 -21.72 -20.17
CA HIS A 19 9.31 -20.58 -19.29
C HIS A 19 10.43 -20.91 -18.31
N LYS A 20 11.21 -19.88 -17.98
CA LYS A 20 12.20 -19.90 -16.90
C LYS A 20 11.96 -18.73 -15.96
N LEU A 21 11.70 -19.05 -14.71
CA LEU A 21 11.56 -18.10 -13.61
C LEU A 21 12.91 -17.90 -12.94
N LEU A 22 13.38 -16.66 -12.90
CA LEU A 22 14.53 -16.27 -12.11
C LEU A 22 14.08 -15.45 -10.89
N VAL A 23 14.52 -15.86 -9.70
CA VAL A 23 14.23 -15.18 -8.43
C VAL A 23 15.50 -14.55 -7.87
N VAL A 24 15.51 -13.22 -7.81
CA VAL A 24 16.66 -12.42 -7.39
C VAL A 24 16.23 -11.41 -6.34
N LEU A 25 16.31 -11.79 -5.07
CA LEU A 25 16.01 -10.91 -3.95
C LEU A 25 17.21 -10.86 -2.97
N PRO A 26 17.67 -9.66 -2.54
CA PRO A 26 18.93 -9.52 -1.80
C PRO A 26 19.02 -10.32 -0.50
N SER A 27 17.90 -10.47 0.21
CA SER A 27 17.86 -11.02 1.57
C SER A 27 16.75 -12.05 1.78
N TRP A 28 16.22 -12.62 0.68
CA TRP A 28 15.17 -13.63 0.74
C TRP A 28 15.30 -14.61 -0.42
N LYS A 29 14.95 -15.87 -0.16
CA LYS A 29 14.84 -16.94 -1.17
C LYS A 29 13.62 -17.80 -0.84
N PRO A 30 12.94 -18.37 -1.85
CA PRO A 30 11.85 -19.30 -1.60
C PRO A 30 12.38 -20.52 -0.83
N SER A 31 11.56 -21.04 0.06
CA SER A 31 11.85 -22.29 0.77
C SER A 31 11.80 -23.48 -0.20
N LYS A 32 12.25 -24.66 0.25
CA LYS A 32 12.05 -25.89 -0.53
C LYS A 32 10.56 -26.18 -0.74
N GLU A 33 9.74 -25.95 0.29
CA GLU A 33 8.29 -26.15 0.23
C GLU A 33 7.63 -25.23 -0.80
N ASP A 34 8.08 -23.97 -0.89
CA ASP A 34 7.63 -23.02 -1.92
C ASP A 34 7.96 -23.51 -3.33
N LEU A 35 9.19 -24.00 -3.55
CA LEU A 35 9.64 -24.51 -4.84
C LEU A 35 8.91 -25.81 -5.22
N ASP A 36 8.73 -26.72 -4.27
CA ASP A 36 8.00 -27.98 -4.47
C ASP A 36 6.53 -27.68 -4.84
N ALA A 37 5.89 -26.70 -4.20
CA ALA A 37 4.53 -26.26 -4.53
C ALA A 37 4.43 -25.67 -5.94
N VAL A 38 5.37 -24.81 -6.34
CA VAL A 38 5.45 -24.25 -7.70
C VAL A 38 5.66 -25.35 -8.73
N HIS A 39 6.57 -26.30 -8.48
CA HIS A 39 6.82 -27.42 -9.39
C HIS A 39 5.63 -28.37 -9.50
N ALA A 40 4.93 -28.64 -8.39
CA ALA A 40 3.71 -29.45 -8.40
C ALA A 40 2.59 -28.81 -9.23
N GLN A 41 2.49 -27.47 -9.23
CA GLN A 41 1.52 -26.73 -10.03
C GLN A 41 1.97 -26.56 -11.50
N PHE A 42 3.25 -26.33 -11.74
CA PHE A 42 3.84 -26.03 -13.06
C PHE A 42 5.07 -26.94 -13.31
N PRO A 43 4.85 -28.20 -13.70
CA PRO A 43 5.94 -29.20 -13.75
C PRO A 43 6.99 -28.94 -14.82
N ASP A 44 6.69 -28.13 -15.84
CA ASP A 44 7.64 -27.78 -16.91
C ASP A 44 8.30 -26.40 -16.70
N LEU A 45 7.98 -25.67 -15.60
CA LEU A 45 8.62 -24.39 -15.26
C LEU A 45 10.01 -24.63 -14.65
N GLU A 46 11.05 -24.07 -15.28
CA GLU A 46 12.39 -24.06 -14.69
C GLU A 46 12.51 -22.89 -13.72
N VAL A 47 12.91 -23.15 -12.47
CA VAL A 47 13.10 -22.11 -11.45
C VAL A 47 14.57 -22.00 -11.07
N ILE A 48 15.13 -20.80 -11.20
CA ILE A 48 16.49 -20.45 -10.82
C ILE A 48 16.43 -19.45 -9.68
N THR A 49 17.16 -19.71 -8.60
CA THR A 49 17.28 -18.81 -7.45
C THR A 49 18.74 -18.43 -7.25
N GLY A 50 19.05 -17.15 -7.05
CA GLY A 50 20.42 -16.71 -6.82
C GLY A 50 20.57 -15.20 -6.69
N GLY A 51 21.78 -14.75 -6.35
CA GLY A 51 22.12 -13.34 -6.42
C GLY A 51 22.26 -12.88 -7.88
N ILE A 52 21.95 -11.62 -8.17
CA ILE A 52 21.99 -11.08 -9.54
C ILE A 52 23.36 -11.28 -10.22
N LYS A 53 24.42 -11.25 -9.41
CA LYS A 53 25.82 -11.40 -9.84
C LYS A 53 26.22 -12.85 -10.13
N ASP A 54 25.44 -13.81 -9.64
CA ASP A 54 25.72 -15.24 -9.76
C ASP A 54 25.11 -15.84 -11.03
N ILE A 55 24.25 -15.09 -11.72
CA ILE A 55 23.57 -15.52 -12.93
C ILE A 55 24.44 -15.25 -14.17
N THR A 56 24.71 -16.30 -14.95
CA THR A 56 25.52 -16.21 -16.16
C THR A 56 24.78 -15.48 -17.29
N LYS A 57 25.54 -14.96 -18.27
CA LYS A 57 24.95 -14.32 -19.46
C LYS A 57 24.06 -15.28 -20.24
N GLU A 58 24.43 -16.56 -20.29
CA GLU A 58 23.68 -17.61 -20.96
C GLU A 58 22.36 -17.88 -20.24
N GLN A 59 22.35 -17.88 -18.90
CA GLN A 59 21.12 -18.01 -18.12
C GLN A 59 20.17 -16.84 -18.39
N TRP A 60 20.67 -15.59 -18.36
CA TRP A 60 19.87 -14.40 -18.64
C TRP A 60 19.17 -14.43 -20.01
N LYS A 61 19.81 -14.98 -21.04
CA LYS A 61 19.24 -15.09 -22.39
C LYS A 61 17.99 -15.95 -22.47
N ASP A 62 17.83 -16.88 -21.53
CA ASP A 62 16.71 -17.82 -21.49
C ASP A 62 15.63 -17.46 -20.45
N VAL A 63 15.84 -16.44 -19.62
CA VAL A 63 14.85 -16.01 -18.62
C VAL A 63 13.62 -15.44 -19.32
N THR A 64 12.44 -15.91 -18.92
CA THR A 64 11.15 -15.38 -19.39
C THR A 64 10.39 -14.64 -18.30
N VAL A 65 10.61 -15.01 -17.03
CA VAL A 65 9.99 -14.39 -15.86
C VAL A 65 11.06 -14.01 -14.83
N LEU A 66 10.99 -12.79 -14.30
CA LEU A 66 11.91 -12.31 -13.27
C LEU A 66 11.15 -11.80 -12.04
N LEU A 67 11.43 -12.36 -10.87
CA LEU A 67 11.09 -11.74 -9.57
C LEU A 67 12.32 -11.00 -9.05
N THR A 68 12.19 -9.68 -8.88
CA THR A 68 13.31 -8.82 -8.47
C THR A 68 12.88 -7.69 -7.52
N GLY A 69 13.89 -6.98 -7.00
CA GLY A 69 13.72 -5.84 -6.11
C GLY A 69 13.10 -4.61 -6.77
N TYR A 70 13.11 -3.49 -6.04
CA TYR A 70 12.52 -2.22 -6.48
C TYR A 70 13.45 -1.35 -7.34
N GLY A 71 14.76 -1.41 -7.10
CA GLY A 71 15.70 -0.47 -7.68
C GLY A 71 16.16 -0.85 -9.10
N ARG A 72 16.58 0.15 -9.90
CA ARG A 72 17.08 -0.09 -11.26
C ARG A 72 18.32 -0.97 -11.28
N GLU A 73 19.11 -0.92 -10.23
CA GLU A 73 20.28 -1.77 -10.04
C GLU A 73 19.94 -3.27 -9.99
N THR A 74 18.65 -3.60 -9.83
CA THR A 74 18.13 -4.97 -9.82
C THR A 74 17.59 -5.43 -11.17
N LEU A 75 17.58 -4.55 -12.19
CA LEU A 75 17.14 -4.87 -13.55
C LEU A 75 18.33 -5.23 -14.45
N PRO A 76 18.20 -6.27 -15.29
CA PRO A 76 19.16 -6.57 -16.35
C PRO A 76 19.02 -5.56 -17.50
N LYS A 77 20.06 -5.46 -18.34
CA LYS A 77 19.95 -4.71 -19.60
C LYS A 77 19.06 -5.46 -20.58
N LYS A 78 18.23 -4.74 -21.34
CA LYS A 78 17.28 -5.35 -22.29
C LYS A 78 17.95 -6.25 -23.34
N GLU A 79 19.19 -5.96 -23.73
CA GLU A 79 19.95 -6.77 -24.69
C GLU A 79 20.38 -8.13 -24.13
N ASP A 80 20.50 -8.25 -22.81
CA ASP A 80 20.92 -9.48 -22.13
C ASP A 80 19.74 -10.44 -21.90
N VAL A 81 18.50 -9.97 -22.06
CA VAL A 81 17.26 -10.71 -21.74
C VAL A 81 16.24 -10.74 -22.90
N PRO A 82 16.63 -11.22 -24.10
CA PRO A 82 15.79 -11.20 -25.30
C PRO A 82 14.48 -11.99 -25.20
N LYS A 83 14.33 -12.88 -24.22
CA LYS A 83 13.12 -13.68 -23.99
C LYS A 83 12.31 -13.24 -22.78
N LEU A 84 12.71 -12.18 -22.08
CA LEU A 84 11.98 -11.74 -20.90
C LEU A 84 10.61 -11.20 -21.32
N GLU A 85 9.57 -11.64 -20.63
CA GLU A 85 8.19 -11.28 -20.93
C GLU A 85 7.52 -10.62 -19.72
N TYR A 86 7.93 -10.99 -18.50
CA TYR A 86 7.28 -10.57 -17.27
C TYR A 86 8.29 -10.32 -16.14
N ILE A 87 8.16 -9.16 -15.48
CA ILE A 87 8.84 -8.80 -14.24
C ILE A 87 7.82 -8.62 -13.12
N GLN A 88 8.01 -9.36 -12.03
CA GLN A 88 7.40 -9.10 -10.73
C GLN A 88 8.35 -8.28 -9.87
N LEU A 89 7.96 -7.04 -9.56
CA LEU A 89 8.66 -6.21 -8.58
C LEU A 89 8.21 -6.61 -7.18
N SER A 90 9.14 -6.59 -6.22
CA SER A 90 8.84 -6.83 -4.80
C SER A 90 8.26 -5.61 -4.08
N SER A 91 8.11 -4.47 -4.75
CA SER A 91 7.59 -3.21 -4.20
C SER A 91 6.17 -2.93 -4.63
N ALA A 92 5.41 -2.23 -3.79
CA ALA A 92 4.06 -1.80 -4.14
C ALA A 92 3.99 -0.73 -5.24
N GLY A 93 5.08 0.02 -5.47
CA GLY A 93 5.20 1.01 -6.55
C GLY A 93 6.29 0.66 -7.57
N ALA A 94 6.28 1.37 -8.71
CA ALA A 94 7.20 1.16 -9.83
C ALA A 94 8.11 2.37 -10.14
N ASN A 95 8.04 3.46 -9.36
CA ASN A 95 8.63 4.75 -9.69
C ASN A 95 10.14 4.69 -10.01
N ALA A 96 10.88 3.80 -9.35
CA ALA A 96 12.31 3.64 -9.62
C ALA A 96 12.60 3.09 -11.03
N VAL A 97 11.69 2.32 -11.65
CA VAL A 97 11.96 1.59 -12.90
C VAL A 97 11.26 2.16 -14.14
N VAL A 98 10.31 3.10 -13.98
CA VAL A 98 9.50 3.64 -15.12
C VAL A 98 10.30 4.33 -16.24
N THR A 99 11.55 4.66 -15.95
CA THR A 99 12.47 5.37 -16.85
C THR A 99 13.55 4.45 -17.41
N ASP A 100 13.53 3.17 -17.06
CA ASP A 100 14.49 2.18 -17.53
C ASP A 100 14.19 1.74 -18.98
N PRO A 101 15.19 1.54 -19.85
CA PRO A 101 14.99 1.05 -21.21
C PRO A 101 14.19 -0.26 -21.30
N LEU A 102 14.30 -1.15 -20.31
CA LEU A 102 13.50 -2.37 -20.26
C LEU A 102 12.01 -2.04 -20.07
N PHE A 103 11.69 -0.98 -19.33
CA PHE A 103 10.33 -0.49 -19.18
C PHE A 103 9.86 0.28 -20.43
N THR A 104 10.66 1.21 -20.96
CA THR A 104 10.23 2.15 -22.01
C THR A 104 10.28 1.58 -23.42
N ASP A 105 11.24 0.70 -23.71
CA ASP A 105 11.58 0.31 -25.09
C ASP A 105 11.16 -1.12 -25.45
N THR A 106 10.45 -1.81 -24.54
CA THR A 106 10.04 -3.21 -24.74
C THR A 106 8.57 -3.42 -24.37
N ASP A 107 8.03 -4.57 -24.73
CA ASP A 107 6.67 -5.00 -24.34
C ASP A 107 6.65 -5.79 -23.02
N VAL A 108 7.78 -5.93 -22.32
CA VAL A 108 7.86 -6.64 -21.03
C VAL A 108 6.82 -6.09 -20.06
N ALA A 109 6.02 -6.99 -19.49
CA ALA A 109 5.03 -6.65 -18.48
C ALA A 109 5.72 -6.44 -17.13
N PHE A 110 5.45 -5.31 -16.48
CA PHE A 110 5.88 -5.05 -15.10
C PHE A 110 4.66 -5.17 -14.19
N CYS A 111 4.75 -5.96 -13.13
CA CYS A 111 3.73 -6.03 -12.09
C CYS A 111 4.32 -5.64 -10.73
N THR A 112 3.55 -4.93 -9.92
CA THR A 112 3.96 -4.53 -8.56
C THR A 112 3.51 -5.55 -7.51
N ALA A 113 4.05 -5.40 -6.31
CA ALA A 113 3.58 -6.07 -5.11
C ALA A 113 2.41 -5.30 -4.43
N ASN A 114 1.55 -4.61 -5.19
CA ASN A 114 0.35 -3.99 -4.60
C ASN A 114 -0.46 -5.04 -3.82
N GLY A 115 -0.91 -4.66 -2.62
CA GLY A 115 -1.61 -5.55 -1.68
C GLY A 115 -0.75 -6.21 -0.58
N VAL A 116 0.59 -6.22 -0.69
CA VAL A 116 1.44 -6.85 0.35
C VAL A 116 1.45 -6.13 1.70
N HIS A 117 1.10 -4.84 1.70
CA HIS A 117 1.20 -3.98 2.88
C HIS A 117 -0.07 -3.89 3.73
N GLY A 118 -1.22 -4.31 3.18
CA GLY A 118 -2.52 -4.13 3.84
C GLY A 118 -2.52 -4.56 5.31
N PRO A 119 -2.08 -5.78 5.67
CA PRO A 119 -2.19 -6.27 7.04
C PRO A 119 -1.45 -5.41 8.06
N GLN A 120 -0.13 -5.25 7.90
CA GLN A 120 0.73 -4.56 8.87
C GLN A 120 0.46 -3.05 8.94
N ILE A 121 0.10 -2.41 7.83
CA ILE A 121 -0.26 -0.99 7.85
C ILE A 121 -1.60 -0.79 8.56
N SER A 122 -2.58 -1.67 8.34
CA SER A 122 -3.86 -1.61 9.08
C SER A 122 -3.66 -1.81 10.59
N GLU A 123 -2.77 -2.71 10.99
CA GLU A 123 -2.38 -2.88 12.40
C GLU A 123 -1.75 -1.61 12.96
N TRP A 124 -0.82 -0.98 12.23
CA TRP A 124 -0.18 0.26 12.66
C TRP A 124 -1.18 1.42 12.82
N ILE A 125 -2.11 1.59 11.87
CA ILE A 125 -3.16 2.63 11.94
C ILE A 125 -4.00 2.45 13.20
N ILE A 126 -4.48 1.23 13.43
CA ILE A 126 -5.36 0.93 14.56
C ILE A 126 -4.60 1.00 15.88
N ALA A 127 -3.37 0.50 15.93
CA ALA A 127 -2.54 0.55 17.13
C ALA A 127 -2.24 1.98 17.56
N THR A 128 -1.87 2.86 16.64
CA THR A 128 -1.60 4.28 16.96
C THR A 128 -2.87 5.01 17.37
N PHE A 129 -3.98 4.76 16.69
CA PHE A 129 -5.28 5.31 17.05
C PHE A 129 -5.75 4.87 18.45
N LEU A 130 -5.76 3.58 18.75
CA LEU A 130 -6.15 3.07 20.06
C LEU A 130 -5.17 3.51 21.17
N SER A 131 -3.87 3.52 20.88
CA SER A 131 -2.85 4.03 21.79
C SER A 131 -3.13 5.48 22.20
N PHE A 132 -3.49 6.32 21.24
CA PHE A 132 -3.92 7.68 21.49
C PHE A 132 -5.20 7.73 22.34
N GLN A 133 -6.25 6.99 21.96
CA GLN A 133 -7.54 6.98 22.67
C GLN A 133 -7.43 6.59 24.15
N HIS A 134 -6.55 5.64 24.45
CA HIS A 134 -6.31 5.12 25.78
C HIS A 134 -5.17 5.83 26.51
N HIS A 135 -4.65 6.93 25.96
CA HIS A 135 -3.59 7.75 26.54
C HIS A 135 -2.29 6.98 26.83
N LEU A 136 -2.02 5.90 26.08
CA LEU A 136 -0.84 5.05 26.32
C LEU A 136 0.48 5.84 26.27
N PRO A 137 0.72 6.77 25.33
CA PRO A 137 1.97 7.54 25.33
C PRO A 137 2.19 8.29 26.65
N ALA A 138 1.16 8.93 27.19
CA ALA A 138 1.24 9.65 28.45
C ALA A 138 1.45 8.71 29.66
N TYR A 139 0.78 7.55 29.67
CA TYR A 139 0.99 6.55 30.72
C TYR A 139 2.38 5.90 30.67
N LEU A 140 2.95 5.71 29.47
CA LEU A 140 4.33 5.22 29.32
C LEU A 140 5.35 6.21 29.89
N GLU A 141 5.15 7.53 29.73
CA GLU A 141 5.99 8.53 30.38
C GLU A 141 5.86 8.49 31.91
N LYS A 142 4.64 8.34 32.45
CA LYS A 142 4.44 8.15 33.89
C LYS A 142 5.10 6.88 34.41
N GLN A 143 5.05 5.79 33.64
CA GLN A 143 5.73 4.53 33.98
C GLN A 143 7.24 4.72 34.06
N LYS A 144 7.86 5.42 33.10
CA LYS A 144 9.30 5.73 33.12
C LYS A 144 9.70 6.54 34.36
N LEU A 145 8.80 7.40 34.84
CA LEU A 145 8.98 8.20 36.06
C LEU A 145 8.64 7.43 37.35
N GLY A 146 8.18 6.18 37.27
CA GLY A 146 7.74 5.39 38.42
C GLY A 146 6.51 5.97 39.13
N LYS A 147 5.61 6.63 38.39
CA LYS A 147 4.43 7.32 38.93
C LYS A 147 3.15 6.55 38.64
N TRP A 148 2.43 6.17 39.72
CA TRP A 148 1.08 5.64 39.64
C TRP A 148 0.07 6.78 39.73
N GLU A 149 -0.25 7.40 38.59
CA GLU A 149 -1.14 8.54 38.52
C GLU A 149 -2.16 8.36 37.38
N ARG A 150 -3.44 8.54 37.69
CA ARG A 150 -4.52 8.46 36.70
C ARG A 150 -4.67 9.79 35.98
N LEU A 151 -4.75 9.75 34.65
CA LEU A 151 -5.12 10.91 33.85
C LEU A 151 -6.61 11.20 34.02
N THR A 152 -6.96 12.48 33.98
CA THR A 152 -8.36 12.94 34.06
C THR A 152 -8.99 13.14 32.69
N ASP A 153 -8.20 13.13 31.61
CA ASP A 153 -8.70 13.21 30.25
C ASP A 153 -9.61 12.00 29.95
N PRO A 154 -10.77 12.23 29.30
CA PRO A 154 -11.67 11.14 28.95
C PRO A 154 -11.01 10.16 27.99
N THR A 155 -11.26 8.88 28.19
CA THR A 155 -10.93 7.81 27.25
C THR A 155 -12.14 7.58 26.35
N TYR A 156 -11.90 7.42 25.04
CA TYR A 156 -12.96 7.07 24.10
C TYR A 156 -12.67 5.71 23.48
N ASP A 157 -13.61 4.77 23.59
CA ASP A 157 -13.53 3.55 22.78
C ASP A 157 -13.89 3.85 21.31
N ALA A 158 -13.55 2.92 20.42
CA ALA A 158 -13.76 3.07 18.99
C ALA A 158 -15.19 2.71 18.53
N VAL A 159 -16.04 2.15 19.39
CA VAL A 159 -17.34 1.62 18.99
C VAL A 159 -18.26 2.79 18.60
N LYS A 160 -18.91 2.67 17.44
CA LYS A 160 -19.74 3.72 16.81
C LYS A 160 -18.98 5.00 16.43
N GLN A 161 -17.65 5.03 16.57
CA GLN A 161 -16.84 6.08 15.96
C GLN A 161 -16.75 5.87 14.46
N ARG A 162 -16.38 6.92 13.73
CA ARG A 162 -16.28 6.87 12.28
C ARG A 162 -14.85 7.02 11.78
N VAL A 163 -14.45 6.13 10.88
CA VAL A 163 -13.21 6.26 10.11
C VAL A 163 -13.52 6.72 8.69
N GLY A 164 -12.87 7.80 8.28
CA GLY A 164 -12.80 8.23 6.89
C GLY A 164 -11.52 7.71 6.25
N ILE A 165 -11.62 7.01 5.13
CA ILE A 165 -10.49 6.44 4.40
C ILE A 165 -10.33 7.20 3.09
N LEU A 166 -9.35 8.10 3.07
CA LEU A 166 -8.97 8.90 1.91
C LEU A 166 -8.04 8.10 1.02
N GLY A 167 -8.61 7.43 0.01
CA GLY A 167 -7.91 6.46 -0.83
C GLY A 167 -8.30 5.02 -0.50
N TYR A 168 -9.30 4.48 -1.20
CA TYR A 168 -9.85 3.14 -0.96
C TYR A 168 -9.20 2.04 -1.81
N GLY A 169 -7.87 1.98 -1.80
CA GLY A 169 -7.07 0.90 -2.42
C GLY A 169 -6.83 -0.28 -1.46
N ALA A 170 -5.85 -1.14 -1.75
CA ALA A 170 -5.60 -2.35 -0.96
C ALA A 170 -5.39 -2.10 0.55
N ILE A 171 -4.65 -1.04 0.92
CA ILE A 171 -4.47 -0.64 2.33
C ILE A 171 -5.81 -0.16 2.91
N GLY A 172 -6.50 0.75 2.22
CA GLY A 172 -7.78 1.29 2.67
C GLY A 172 -8.85 0.21 2.89
N ARG A 173 -8.93 -0.77 1.99
CA ARG A 173 -9.83 -1.92 2.08
C ARG A 173 -9.54 -2.80 3.29
N GLN A 174 -8.27 -3.13 3.53
CA GLN A 174 -7.89 -3.90 4.70
C GLN A 174 -8.12 -3.12 6.00
N THR A 175 -7.84 -1.82 6.01
CA THR A 175 -8.15 -0.94 7.15
C THR A 175 -9.66 -0.88 7.43
N ALA A 176 -10.51 -0.80 6.40
CA ALA A 176 -11.96 -0.83 6.56
C ALA A 176 -12.46 -2.11 7.22
N ARG A 177 -11.92 -3.27 6.79
CA ARG A 177 -12.22 -4.57 7.39
C ARG A 177 -11.87 -4.60 8.88
N VAL A 178 -10.67 -4.16 9.25
CA VAL A 178 -10.23 -4.15 10.66
C VAL A 178 -11.03 -3.13 11.48
N ALA A 179 -11.28 -1.94 10.94
CA ALA A 179 -12.06 -0.91 11.61
C ALA A 179 -13.51 -1.36 11.86
N THR A 180 -14.15 -2.01 10.87
CA THR A 180 -15.49 -2.58 11.03
C THR A 180 -15.52 -3.65 12.12
N ALA A 181 -14.49 -4.51 12.18
CA ALA A 181 -14.39 -5.53 13.22
C ALA A 181 -14.25 -4.93 14.65
N LEU A 182 -13.74 -3.70 14.76
CA LEU A 182 -13.66 -2.94 16.02
C LEU A 182 -14.92 -2.09 16.31
N GLY A 183 -15.93 -2.15 15.44
CA GLY A 183 -17.19 -1.43 15.60
C GLY A 183 -17.17 0.02 15.10
N LEU A 184 -16.19 0.41 14.28
CA LEU A 184 -16.22 1.70 13.60
C LEU A 184 -17.13 1.65 12.37
N ASP A 185 -17.77 2.78 12.08
CA ASP A 185 -18.43 3.06 10.81
C ASP A 185 -17.40 3.54 9.77
N VAL A 186 -17.52 3.11 8.52
CA VAL A 186 -16.51 3.38 7.48
C VAL A 186 -17.07 4.29 6.39
N HIS A 187 -16.42 5.43 6.18
CA HIS A 187 -16.62 6.29 5.02
C HIS A 187 -15.41 6.19 4.09
N ALA A 188 -15.63 5.88 2.80
CA ALA A 188 -14.57 5.77 1.80
C ALA A 188 -14.59 6.98 0.87
N TYR A 189 -13.40 7.46 0.48
CA TYR A 189 -13.24 8.46 -0.59
C TYR A 189 -12.40 7.89 -1.74
N THR A 190 -12.92 8.02 -2.96
CA THR A 190 -12.25 7.56 -4.19
C THR A 190 -12.17 8.67 -5.24
N LEU A 191 -11.30 8.52 -6.24
CA LEU A 191 -11.22 9.48 -7.34
C LEU A 191 -12.50 9.48 -8.20
N HIS A 192 -13.02 8.27 -8.46
CA HIS A 192 -14.21 8.07 -9.28
C HIS A 192 -15.36 7.53 -8.46
N GLU A 193 -16.57 7.81 -8.93
CA GLU A 193 -17.80 7.36 -8.31
C GLU A 193 -17.97 5.84 -8.35
N ARG A 194 -18.56 5.26 -7.29
CA ARG A 194 -18.72 3.81 -7.10
C ARG A 194 -20.19 3.45 -6.80
N LYS A 195 -21.09 3.60 -7.79
CA LYS A 195 -22.55 3.39 -7.62
C LYS A 195 -22.97 1.93 -7.49
N THR A 196 -22.38 1.05 -8.30
CA THR A 196 -22.82 -0.35 -8.43
C THR A 196 -21.92 -1.30 -7.65
N PRO A 197 -22.39 -2.49 -7.25
CA PRO A 197 -21.54 -3.52 -6.64
C PRO A 197 -20.28 -3.81 -7.46
N GLU A 198 -20.42 -3.91 -8.80
CA GLU A 198 -19.30 -4.18 -9.71
C GLU A 198 -18.30 -3.04 -9.69
N SER A 199 -18.77 -1.78 -9.65
CA SER A 199 -17.87 -0.64 -9.54
C SER A 199 -17.11 -0.64 -8.22
N LYS A 200 -17.65 -1.19 -7.13
CA LYS A 200 -17.01 -1.23 -5.79
C LYS A 200 -16.00 -2.37 -5.64
N ARG A 201 -16.03 -3.36 -6.55
CA ARG A 201 -15.10 -4.49 -6.53
C ARG A 201 -13.66 -4.05 -6.77
N ASP A 202 -12.74 -4.85 -6.25
CA ASP A 202 -11.32 -4.74 -6.47
C ASP A 202 -10.74 -6.10 -6.80
N ASP A 203 -10.23 -6.22 -8.02
CA ASP A 203 -9.64 -7.45 -8.56
C ASP A 203 -8.12 -7.50 -8.37
N THR A 204 -7.54 -6.50 -7.68
CA THR A 204 -6.12 -6.52 -7.32
C THR A 204 -5.85 -7.56 -6.24
N TYR A 205 -4.57 -7.89 -6.05
CA TYR A 205 -4.19 -8.89 -5.05
C TYR A 205 -4.53 -8.41 -3.63
N THR A 206 -5.16 -9.29 -2.87
CA THR A 206 -5.25 -9.24 -1.41
C THR A 206 -5.03 -10.65 -0.85
N PRO A 207 -4.37 -10.81 0.31
CA PRO A 207 -4.31 -12.12 0.96
C PRO A 207 -5.71 -12.68 1.23
N GLU A 208 -5.84 -14.00 1.20
CA GLU A 208 -7.11 -14.69 1.44
C GLU A 208 -7.75 -14.27 2.77
N GLY A 209 -9.06 -13.98 2.75
CA GLY A 209 -9.83 -13.55 3.92
C GLY A 209 -9.56 -12.12 4.42
N LEU A 210 -8.67 -11.38 3.74
CA LEU A 210 -8.31 -10.00 4.03
C LEU A 210 -8.77 -9.04 2.93
N GLY A 211 -8.72 -7.74 3.24
CA GLY A 211 -9.18 -6.67 2.35
C GLY A 211 -10.71 -6.56 2.33
N ASP A 212 -11.21 -6.05 1.21
CA ASP A 212 -12.63 -5.85 0.94
C ASP A 212 -12.90 -6.06 -0.57
N PRO A 213 -12.75 -7.28 -1.11
CA PRO A 213 -12.85 -7.50 -2.56
C PRO A 213 -14.19 -7.07 -3.15
N GLU A 214 -15.26 -7.15 -2.36
CA GLU A 214 -16.63 -6.81 -2.78
C GLU A 214 -17.02 -5.35 -2.48
N GLY A 215 -16.19 -4.60 -1.74
CA GLY A 215 -16.46 -3.20 -1.41
C GLY A 215 -17.66 -3.02 -0.48
N ILE A 216 -17.83 -3.92 0.48
CA ILE A 216 -19.04 -4.01 1.33
C ILE A 216 -18.89 -3.30 2.67
N PHE A 217 -17.68 -2.97 3.11
CA PHE A 217 -17.47 -2.33 4.42
C PHE A 217 -17.88 -0.85 4.49
N PRO A 218 -17.68 0.00 3.45
CA PRO A 218 -18.03 1.41 3.58
C PRO A 218 -19.54 1.60 3.61
N ALA A 219 -20.04 2.21 4.68
CA ALA A 219 -21.43 2.63 4.82
C ALA A 219 -21.75 3.82 3.90
N LYS A 220 -20.76 4.68 3.63
CA LYS A 220 -20.87 5.77 2.66
C LYS A 220 -19.65 5.84 1.76
N TRP A 221 -19.91 6.08 0.47
CA TRP A 221 -18.89 6.32 -0.55
C TRP A 221 -18.96 7.78 -0.98
N PHE A 222 -17.83 8.45 -0.92
CA PHE A 222 -17.59 9.78 -1.44
C PHE A 222 -16.62 9.68 -2.60
N TYR A 223 -16.66 10.67 -3.49
CA TYR A 223 -15.76 10.72 -4.62
C TYR A 223 -15.57 12.15 -5.10
N GLY A 224 -14.49 12.40 -5.84
CA GLY A 224 -14.28 13.70 -6.45
C GLY A 224 -12.83 14.11 -6.62
N GLU A 225 -12.65 15.23 -7.29
CA GLU A 225 -11.37 15.90 -7.52
C GLU A 225 -11.35 17.33 -6.98
N SER A 226 -12.52 17.89 -6.68
CA SER A 226 -12.66 19.26 -6.19
C SER A 226 -12.44 19.36 -4.68
N LYS A 227 -12.15 20.58 -4.21
CA LYS A 227 -12.04 20.86 -2.77
C LYS A 227 -13.38 20.70 -2.07
N GLU A 228 -14.47 21.05 -2.74
CA GLU A 228 -15.83 20.97 -2.22
C GLU A 228 -16.22 19.51 -1.92
N GLU A 229 -15.94 18.59 -2.85
CA GLU A 229 -16.18 17.15 -2.67
C GLU A 229 -15.31 16.58 -1.55
N LEU A 230 -14.03 16.96 -1.50
CA LEU A 230 -13.14 16.59 -0.41
C LEU A 230 -13.67 17.10 0.94
N HIS A 231 -14.12 18.35 1.01
CA HIS A 231 -14.65 18.96 2.23
C HIS A 231 -15.97 18.31 2.67
N GLU A 232 -16.82 17.87 1.74
CA GLU A 232 -18.01 17.07 2.08
C GLU A 232 -17.62 15.77 2.80
N PHE A 233 -16.60 15.08 2.28
CA PHE A 233 -16.09 13.86 2.91
C PHE A 233 -15.43 14.14 4.26
N LEU A 234 -14.52 15.11 4.35
CA LEU A 234 -13.85 15.46 5.61
C LEU A 234 -14.86 15.95 6.66
N GLY A 235 -15.95 16.58 6.22
CA GLY A 235 -17.04 17.07 7.05
C GLY A 235 -18.04 16.00 7.47
N SER A 236 -17.85 14.73 7.11
CA SER A 236 -18.81 13.64 7.34
C SER A 236 -18.70 12.99 8.74
N ASP A 237 -18.42 13.82 9.74
CA ASP A 237 -18.30 13.47 11.16
C ASP A 237 -17.24 12.40 11.47
N LEU A 238 -16.04 12.54 10.91
CA LEU A 238 -14.94 11.60 11.10
C LEU A 238 -14.32 11.73 12.50
N ASP A 239 -14.09 10.60 13.17
CA ASP A 239 -13.29 10.54 14.40
C ASP A 239 -11.83 10.18 14.08
N LEU A 240 -11.61 9.39 13.02
CA LEU A 240 -10.32 9.03 12.45
C LEU A 240 -10.33 9.33 10.95
N LEU A 241 -9.31 10.03 10.45
CA LEU A 241 -9.02 10.16 9.03
C LEU A 241 -7.77 9.33 8.71
N VAL A 242 -7.86 8.40 7.77
CA VAL A 242 -6.74 7.62 7.24
C VAL A 242 -6.40 8.14 5.85
N VAL A 243 -5.16 8.59 5.66
CA VAL A 243 -4.63 9.04 4.37
C VAL A 243 -3.87 7.89 3.71
N ALA A 244 -4.41 7.41 2.59
CA ALA A 244 -3.92 6.26 1.84
C ALA A 244 -3.88 6.54 0.31
N LEU A 245 -3.62 7.80 -0.07
CA LEU A 245 -3.53 8.23 -1.47
C LEU A 245 -2.11 8.05 -2.04
N PRO A 246 -1.95 7.84 -3.36
CA PRO A 246 -0.66 8.03 -4.01
C PRO A 246 -0.25 9.52 -3.99
N LEU A 247 1.06 9.79 -4.03
CA LEU A 247 1.58 11.15 -4.21
C LEU A 247 1.63 11.51 -5.70
N THR A 248 0.94 12.59 -6.05
CA THR A 248 0.81 13.14 -7.40
C THR A 248 0.75 14.66 -7.29
N ALA A 249 0.86 15.38 -8.41
CA ALA A 249 0.67 16.83 -8.42
C ALA A 249 -0.69 17.27 -7.85
N LYS A 250 -1.74 16.44 -7.94
CA LYS A 250 -3.07 16.73 -7.40
C LYS A 250 -3.21 16.44 -5.90
N THR A 251 -2.34 15.59 -5.34
CA THR A 251 -2.41 15.17 -3.94
C THR A 251 -1.34 15.80 -3.06
N THR A 252 -0.34 16.47 -3.65
CA THR A 252 0.63 17.29 -2.90
C THR A 252 -0.08 18.46 -2.21
N GLY A 253 0.13 18.59 -0.90
CA GLY A 253 -0.48 19.64 -0.07
C GLY A 253 -2.00 19.57 0.00
N LEU A 254 -2.60 18.39 -0.28
CA LEU A 254 -4.05 18.20 -0.31
C LEU A 254 -4.71 18.50 1.04
N LEU A 255 -4.03 18.17 2.14
CA LEU A 255 -4.48 18.52 3.49
C LEU A 255 -3.66 19.69 4.01
N SER A 256 -4.31 20.84 4.14
CA SER A 256 -3.75 22.11 4.61
C SER A 256 -4.70 22.77 5.62
N ALA A 257 -4.42 24.01 6.03
CA ALA A 257 -5.22 24.72 7.03
C ALA A 257 -6.76 24.68 6.81
N PRO A 258 -7.30 24.85 5.58
CA PRO A 258 -8.75 24.73 5.34
C PRO A 258 -9.30 23.33 5.64
N GLU A 259 -8.59 22.27 5.27
CA GLU A 259 -9.01 20.89 5.52
C GLU A 259 -8.98 20.56 7.02
N PHE A 260 -7.95 21.02 7.75
CA PHE A 260 -7.92 20.89 9.20
C PHE A 260 -9.06 21.67 9.88
N LYS A 261 -9.46 22.82 9.31
CA LYS A 261 -10.63 23.56 9.79
C LYS A 261 -11.94 22.80 9.61
N VAL A 262 -12.09 22.03 8.53
CA VAL A 262 -13.26 21.15 8.36
C VAL A 262 -13.24 20.03 9.40
N LEU A 263 -12.09 19.37 9.57
CA LEU A 263 -11.88 18.29 10.53
C LEU A 263 -12.05 18.71 12.00
N SER A 264 -11.96 20.01 12.29
CA SER A 264 -12.08 20.54 13.64
C SER A 264 -13.45 20.37 14.26
N LYS A 265 -14.51 20.18 13.45
CA LYS A 265 -15.88 19.94 13.93
C LYS A 265 -15.96 18.74 14.88
N LYS A 266 -15.19 17.69 14.59
CA LYS A 266 -15.08 16.47 15.41
C LYS A 266 -13.74 16.36 16.14
N LYS A 267 -12.86 17.35 15.97
CA LYS A 267 -11.44 17.27 16.38
C LYS A 267 -10.82 15.96 15.90
N THR A 268 -10.95 15.66 14.62
CA THR A 268 -10.58 14.37 14.01
C THR A 268 -9.13 13.97 14.32
N TYR A 269 -8.85 12.69 14.52
CA TYR A 269 -7.48 12.15 14.58
C TYR A 269 -6.98 11.84 13.16
N VAL A 270 -5.78 12.26 12.79
CA VAL A 270 -5.27 12.08 11.41
C VAL A 270 -4.15 11.05 11.37
N SER A 271 -4.29 10.01 10.54
CA SER A 271 -3.29 8.98 10.33
C SER A 271 -2.76 9.04 8.89
N ASN A 272 -1.50 9.44 8.70
CA ASN A 272 -0.84 9.44 7.39
C ASN A 272 0.14 8.28 7.27
N ILE A 273 -0.20 7.33 6.40
CA ILE A 273 0.65 6.19 6.00
C ILE A 273 1.04 6.24 4.53
N ALA A 274 0.67 7.33 3.85
CA ALA A 274 0.79 7.46 2.41
C ALA A 274 2.14 8.08 2.05
N ARG A 275 2.19 9.41 1.90
CA ARG A 275 3.42 10.17 1.67
C ARG A 275 3.36 11.49 2.45
N GLY A 276 4.50 11.92 2.97
CA GLY A 276 4.63 13.15 3.75
C GLY A 276 4.04 14.37 3.05
N PRO A 277 4.46 14.68 1.80
CA PRO A 277 4.03 15.89 1.09
C PRO A 277 2.53 15.96 0.75
N ILE A 278 1.72 14.94 1.05
CA ILE A 278 0.26 15.04 0.93
C ILE A 278 -0.33 15.99 1.97
N ILE A 279 0.35 16.12 3.11
CA ILE A 279 -0.02 17.03 4.19
C ILE A 279 0.95 18.20 4.20
N ASN A 280 0.44 19.43 4.30
CA ASN A 280 1.28 20.56 4.63
C ASN A 280 1.74 20.44 6.10
N THR A 281 3.04 20.21 6.30
CA THR A 281 3.62 19.93 7.63
C THR A 281 3.42 21.09 8.61
N ASP A 282 3.57 22.35 8.17
CA ASP A 282 3.45 23.51 9.06
C ASP A 282 2.00 23.71 9.52
N ASP A 283 1.04 23.59 8.60
CA ASP A 283 -0.38 23.65 8.93
C ASP A 283 -0.80 22.52 9.87
N LEU A 284 -0.22 21.32 9.72
CA LEU A 284 -0.46 20.20 10.62
C LEU A 284 0.06 20.51 12.03
N ILE A 285 1.28 21.03 12.15
CA ILE A 285 1.88 21.41 13.43
C ILE A 285 1.01 22.46 14.13
N GLU A 286 0.55 23.47 13.40
CA GLU A 286 -0.34 24.51 13.94
C GLU A 286 -1.68 23.91 14.37
N ALA A 287 -2.30 23.05 13.55
CA ALA A 287 -3.56 22.39 13.87
C ALA A 287 -3.46 21.51 15.13
N LEU A 288 -2.33 20.84 15.35
CA LEU A 288 -2.05 20.06 16.56
C LEU A 288 -1.83 20.97 17.77
N ASN A 289 -0.98 21.99 17.64
CA ASN A 289 -0.60 22.84 18.77
C ASN A 289 -1.74 23.72 19.29
N THR A 290 -2.63 24.14 18.39
CA THR A 290 -3.87 24.89 18.69
C THR A 290 -5.04 23.99 19.11
N GLY A 291 -4.92 22.67 18.95
CA GLY A 291 -5.98 21.71 19.28
C GLY A 291 -7.16 21.73 18.30
N LEU A 292 -6.93 22.18 17.07
CA LEU A 292 -7.90 22.14 15.97
C LEU A 292 -8.25 20.70 15.60
N ILE A 293 -7.24 19.83 15.58
CA ILE A 293 -7.39 18.37 15.56
C ILE A 293 -6.90 17.78 16.89
N ARG A 294 -7.39 16.59 17.28
CA ARG A 294 -7.06 16.02 18.59
C ARG A 294 -5.68 15.37 18.66
N GLY A 295 -5.16 14.94 17.51
CA GLY A 295 -3.87 14.27 17.40
C GLY A 295 -3.61 13.74 16.00
N ALA A 296 -2.41 13.22 15.78
CA ALA A 296 -2.04 12.58 14.53
C ALA A 296 -1.06 11.40 14.72
N ALA A 297 -1.08 10.46 13.77
CA ALA A 297 -0.05 9.45 13.59
C ALA A 297 0.55 9.61 12.19
N LEU A 298 1.88 9.69 12.11
CA LEU A 298 2.62 9.93 10.88
C LEU A 298 3.69 8.86 10.73
N ASP A 299 3.49 7.92 9.81
CA ASP A 299 4.59 7.03 9.40
C ASP A 299 5.46 7.68 8.32
N VAL A 300 4.97 8.75 7.70
CA VAL A 300 5.64 9.49 6.64
C VAL A 300 5.58 10.98 6.94
N THR A 301 6.65 11.70 6.61
CA THR A 301 6.81 13.13 6.93
C THR A 301 7.39 13.88 5.74
N ASP A 302 7.26 15.20 5.74
CA ASP A 302 7.97 16.08 4.82
C ASP A 302 8.70 17.15 5.67
N PRO A 303 10.04 17.18 5.71
CA PRO A 303 10.97 16.34 4.92
C PRO A 303 11.05 14.89 5.40
N GLU A 304 11.64 14.04 4.54
CA GLU A 304 12.02 12.66 4.87
C GLU A 304 13.49 12.39 4.44
N PRO A 305 14.38 11.93 5.33
CA PRO A 305 14.18 11.70 6.76
C PRO A 305 13.81 12.96 7.54
N LEU A 306 12.99 12.83 8.59
CA LEU A 306 12.69 13.95 9.48
C LEU A 306 13.95 14.32 10.28
N THR A 307 14.41 15.56 10.13
CA THR A 307 15.66 16.01 10.73
C THR A 307 15.57 16.13 12.25
N ASP A 308 16.70 15.94 12.93
CA ASP A 308 16.80 16.17 14.37
C ASP A 308 16.40 17.61 14.71
N GLY A 309 15.60 17.77 15.77
CA GLY A 309 15.11 19.08 16.22
C GLY A 309 14.00 19.70 15.37
N HIS A 310 13.52 19.01 14.32
CA HIS A 310 12.36 19.47 13.55
C HIS A 310 11.13 19.71 14.48
N PRO A 311 10.38 20.82 14.32
CA PRO A 311 9.28 21.16 15.23
C PRO A 311 8.16 20.10 15.32
N LEU A 312 8.01 19.28 14.28
CA LEU A 312 7.07 18.16 14.28
C LEU A 312 7.33 17.15 15.43
N TRP A 313 8.60 16.96 15.85
CA TRP A 313 8.93 16.05 16.97
C TRP A 313 8.32 16.49 18.29
N SER A 314 8.09 17.79 18.48
CA SER A 314 7.58 18.38 19.73
C SER A 314 6.15 18.90 19.59
N ALA A 315 5.50 18.71 18.43
CA ALA A 315 4.09 19.03 18.25
C ALA A 315 3.21 18.22 19.21
N LYS A 316 2.10 18.80 19.65
CA LYS A 316 1.20 18.13 20.60
C LYS A 316 0.54 16.90 19.98
N ASN A 317 0.38 15.84 20.78
CA ASN A 317 -0.46 14.67 20.46
C ASN A 317 -0.12 13.99 19.12
N VAL A 318 1.16 13.96 18.74
CA VAL A 318 1.63 13.32 17.51
C VAL A 318 2.42 12.05 17.83
N ILE A 319 2.20 11.00 17.04
CA ILE A 319 3.03 9.80 16.99
C ILE A 319 3.74 9.82 15.64
N VAL A 320 5.07 9.73 15.64
CA VAL A 320 5.89 9.70 14.41
C VAL A 320 6.66 8.39 14.38
N THR A 321 6.61 7.68 13.25
CA THR A 321 7.48 6.53 12.98
C THR A 321 8.26 6.72 11.69
N PRO A 322 9.47 6.15 11.56
CA PRO A 322 10.38 6.45 10.45
C PRO A 322 10.06 5.59 9.22
N HIS A 323 8.88 5.75 8.62
CA HIS A 323 8.46 5.06 7.40
C HIS A 323 8.60 3.54 7.47
N ILE A 324 8.02 2.96 8.53
CA ILE A 324 8.21 1.56 8.92
C ILE A 324 6.91 0.75 9.01
N SER A 325 5.74 1.39 8.88
CA SER A 325 4.43 0.70 9.01
C SER A 325 4.25 -0.45 8.02
N GLY A 326 4.95 -0.38 6.87
CA GLY A 326 4.96 -1.43 5.85
C GLY A 326 5.85 -2.63 6.15
N ALA A 327 6.68 -2.60 7.19
CA ALA A 327 7.62 -3.68 7.52
C ALA A 327 6.90 -4.92 8.07
N SER A 328 7.30 -6.11 7.64
CA SER A 328 6.71 -7.37 8.09
C SER A 328 7.64 -8.55 7.85
N THR A 329 7.66 -9.50 8.78
CA THR A 329 8.34 -10.80 8.58
C THR A 329 7.66 -11.67 7.52
N ARG A 330 6.42 -11.34 7.13
CA ARG A 330 5.63 -12.02 6.09
C ARG A 330 5.66 -11.30 4.75
N TYR A 331 6.52 -10.29 4.59
CA TYR A 331 6.53 -9.43 3.41
C TYR A 331 6.77 -10.24 2.14
N PHE A 332 7.87 -11.00 2.09
CA PHE A 332 8.24 -11.76 0.91
C PHE A 332 7.35 -12.99 0.69
N ASP A 333 6.79 -13.60 1.74
CA ASP A 333 5.75 -14.63 1.59
C ASP A 333 4.57 -14.11 0.75
N ARG A 334 4.18 -12.85 0.95
CA ARG A 334 3.09 -12.21 0.18
C ARG A 334 3.52 -11.79 -1.22
N VAL A 335 4.75 -11.33 -1.40
CA VAL A 335 5.32 -11.08 -2.75
C VAL A 335 5.32 -12.38 -3.56
N TRP A 336 5.73 -13.49 -2.93
CA TRP A 336 5.72 -14.82 -3.53
C TRP A 336 4.30 -15.27 -3.90
N ALA A 337 3.32 -15.03 -3.03
CA ALA A 337 1.91 -15.31 -3.34
C ALA A 337 1.39 -14.52 -4.56
N ILE A 338 1.80 -13.25 -4.72
CA ILE A 338 1.47 -12.45 -5.92
C ILE A 338 2.11 -13.07 -7.17
N LEU A 339 3.39 -13.45 -7.09
CA LEU A 339 4.07 -14.13 -8.20
C LEU A 339 3.32 -15.41 -8.58
N ASN A 340 2.98 -16.27 -7.62
CA ASN A 340 2.27 -17.52 -7.88
C ASN A 340 0.90 -17.29 -8.53
N LEU A 341 0.17 -16.28 -8.06
CA LEU A 341 -1.09 -15.87 -8.66
C LEU A 341 -0.90 -15.41 -10.12
N ASN A 342 0.18 -14.68 -10.42
CA ASN A 342 0.50 -14.25 -11.78
C ASN A 342 1.02 -15.38 -12.66
N LEU A 343 1.80 -16.33 -12.14
CA LEU A 343 2.19 -17.56 -12.84
C LEU A 343 0.95 -18.39 -13.21
N GLN A 344 -0.01 -18.50 -12.28
CA GLN A 344 -1.30 -19.11 -12.57
C GLN A 344 -1.99 -18.36 -13.72
N ARG A 345 -2.19 -17.04 -13.62
CA ARG A 345 -2.85 -16.28 -14.70
C ARG A 345 -2.14 -16.43 -16.05
N LEU A 346 -0.81 -16.38 -16.07
CA LEU A 346 0.01 -16.64 -17.26
C LEU A 346 -0.26 -18.03 -17.84
N SER A 347 -0.28 -19.08 -17.02
CA SER A 347 -0.56 -20.46 -17.46
C SER A 347 -1.97 -20.64 -18.06
N GLU A 348 -2.89 -19.74 -17.73
CA GLU A 348 -4.28 -19.75 -18.19
C GLU A 348 -4.52 -18.85 -19.40
N GLY A 349 -3.51 -18.10 -19.85
CA GLY A 349 -3.67 -17.05 -20.86
C GLY A 349 -4.56 -15.90 -20.37
N LYS A 350 -4.51 -15.58 -19.07
CA LYS A 350 -5.24 -14.47 -18.44
C LYS A 350 -4.31 -13.29 -18.19
N GLU A 351 -4.88 -12.09 -18.15
CA GLU A 351 -4.17 -10.86 -17.78
C GLU A 351 -3.55 -10.95 -16.38
N LEU A 352 -2.32 -10.44 -16.22
CA LEU A 352 -1.62 -10.40 -14.94
C LEU A 352 -2.27 -9.38 -14.00
N THR A 353 -2.28 -9.65 -12.69
CA THR A 353 -2.66 -8.66 -11.68
C THR A 353 -1.53 -7.69 -11.39
N ASN A 354 -1.91 -6.49 -10.92
CA ASN A 354 -0.98 -5.42 -10.52
C ASN A 354 -0.06 -4.97 -11.66
N ARG A 355 -0.48 -5.15 -12.91
CA ARG A 355 0.27 -4.69 -14.08
C ARG A 355 0.34 -3.17 -14.09
N VAL A 356 1.55 -2.63 -14.16
CA VAL A 356 1.82 -1.19 -14.23
C VAL A 356 1.37 -0.66 -15.58
N ASN A 357 0.62 0.45 -15.58
CA ASN A 357 0.31 1.15 -16.81
C ASN A 357 1.54 1.93 -17.27
N LYS A 358 2.17 1.51 -18.38
CA LYS A 358 3.40 2.16 -18.89
C LYS A 358 3.23 3.64 -19.23
N LYS A 359 2.01 4.11 -19.53
CA LYS A 359 1.73 5.53 -19.83
C LYS A 359 1.61 6.38 -18.57
N GLU A 360 1.11 5.80 -17.48
CA GLU A 360 0.79 6.51 -16.23
C GLU A 360 1.89 6.33 -15.19
N GLY A 361 2.69 5.26 -15.29
CA GLY A 361 3.80 4.96 -14.40
C GLY A 361 3.39 4.34 -13.06
N TYR A 362 2.14 3.91 -12.91
CA TYR A 362 1.61 3.23 -11.72
C TYR A 362 0.57 2.16 -12.07
#